data_AF-A0A7C3XBX1-F1
#
_entry.id   AF-A0A7C3XBX1-F1
#
_cell.length_a   1.000
_cell.length_b   1.000
_cell.length_c   1.000
_cell.angle_alpha   90.00
_cell.angle_beta   90.00
_cell.angle_gamma   90.00
#
_symmetry.space_group_name_H-M   'P 1'
#
loop_
_entity.id
_entity.type
_entity.pdbx_description
1 polymer ?
#
loop_
_entity_poly.entity_id
_entity_poly.type
_entity_poly.pdbx_seq_one_letter_code
_entity_poly.pdbx_strand_id
1 'polypeptide(L)'
;MGKKLVVDSSVLIILSRRGALEAYLTRRKGEGYEVLVPRAIVRELLVEPKRYAEGIKVKYPELASKIMQSVGRVNGAIQQGLIGVETVNYREYSKIMDNVRKRLSRLDAKPEHAVKKGDPELIILVIQLYDKFKEKIFVSTKDKSLIKILKLFSRRVEYGILNGP
;
A
#
# COMPACT_ATOMS: atom_id res chain seq x y z
N MET A 1 15.66 -12.34 11.19
CA MET A 1 14.54 -11.39 11.00
C MET A 1 13.93 -11.63 9.63
N GLY A 2 12.61 -11.49 9.48
CA GLY A 2 11.93 -11.72 8.20
C GLY A 2 12.13 -10.55 7.23
N LYS A 3 12.14 -10.84 5.92
CA LYS A 3 12.27 -9.82 4.86
C LYS A 3 11.07 -8.86 4.93
N LYS A 4 11.30 -7.55 4.85
CA LYS A 4 10.20 -6.58 4.92
C LYS A 4 9.60 -6.33 3.54
N LEU A 5 8.30 -6.56 3.38
CA LEU A 5 7.54 -6.30 2.17
C LEU A 5 6.49 -5.21 2.42
N VAL A 6 6.73 -4.01 1.95
CA VAL A 6 5.75 -2.91 1.98
C VAL A 6 4.81 -3.04 0.78
N VAL A 7 3.51 -3.04 1.02
CA VAL A 7 2.50 -3.23 -0.04
C VAL A 7 1.64 -1.98 -0.19
N ASP A 8 1.48 -1.54 -1.43
CA ASP A 8 0.63 -0.41 -1.80
C ASP A 8 -0.86 -0.79 -1.85
N SER A 9 -1.74 0.20 -1.64
CA SER A 9 -3.20 0.02 -1.67
C SER A 9 -3.68 -0.51 -3.03
N SER A 10 -3.03 -0.10 -4.12
CA SER A 10 -3.34 -0.59 -5.47
C SER A 10 -3.22 -2.12 -5.60
N VAL A 11 -2.18 -2.71 -5.00
CA VAL A 11 -1.94 -4.15 -5.00
C VAL A 11 -3.00 -4.87 -4.19
N LEU A 12 -3.29 -4.39 -2.98
CA LEU A 12 -4.28 -4.98 -2.08
C LEU A 12 -5.68 -4.98 -2.69
N ILE A 13 -6.07 -3.87 -3.33
CA ILE A 13 -7.36 -3.75 -4.02
C ILE A 13 -7.48 -4.79 -5.14
N ILE A 14 -6.43 -4.94 -5.97
CA ILE A 14 -6.46 -5.86 -7.11
C ILE A 14 -6.53 -7.30 -6.63
N LEU A 15 -5.71 -7.67 -5.65
CA LEU A 15 -5.70 -9.03 -5.09
C LEU A 15 -7.03 -9.36 -4.40
N SER A 16 -7.59 -8.39 -3.66
CA SER A 16 -8.93 -8.53 -3.08
C SER A 16 -9.97 -8.74 -4.18
N ARG A 17 -10.04 -7.87 -5.20
CA ARG A 17 -11.01 -8.03 -6.31
C ARG A 17 -10.92 -9.39 -7.02
N ARG A 18 -9.73 -9.97 -7.10
CA ARG A 18 -9.49 -11.29 -7.72
C ARG A 18 -9.70 -12.49 -6.78
N GLY A 19 -9.99 -12.28 -5.50
CA GLY A 19 -10.07 -13.38 -4.53
C GLY A 19 -8.72 -14.01 -4.18
N ALA A 20 -7.60 -13.37 -4.53
CA ALA A 20 -6.25 -13.91 -4.38
C ALA A 20 -5.46 -13.30 -3.23
N LEU A 21 -6.06 -12.39 -2.44
CA LEU A 21 -5.37 -11.66 -1.37
C LEU A 21 -4.78 -12.59 -0.31
N GLU A 22 -5.60 -13.47 0.26
CA GLU A 22 -5.16 -14.34 1.35
C GLU A 22 -4.08 -15.32 0.89
N ALA A 23 -4.29 -15.98 -0.25
CA ALA A 23 -3.29 -16.88 -0.84
C ALA A 23 -1.95 -16.16 -1.10
N TYR A 24 -1.99 -14.94 -1.62
CA TYR A 24 -0.79 -14.12 -1.81
C TYR A 24 -0.09 -13.84 -0.48
N LEU A 25 -0.82 -13.36 0.53
CA LEU A 25 -0.24 -12.99 1.83
C LEU A 25 0.33 -14.21 2.56
N THR A 26 -0.40 -15.32 2.60
CA THR A 26 0.05 -16.58 3.20
C THR A 26 1.31 -17.10 2.52
N ARG A 27 1.35 -17.06 1.18
CA ARG A 27 2.56 -17.43 0.43
C ARG A 27 3.74 -16.53 0.79
N ARG A 28 3.56 -15.20 0.83
CA ARG A 28 4.63 -14.25 1.20
C ARG A 28 5.13 -14.50 2.61
N LYS A 29 4.22 -14.77 3.56
CA LYS A 29 4.58 -15.15 4.93
C LYS A 29 5.39 -16.44 4.96
N GLY A 30 5.01 -17.46 4.18
CA GLY A 30 5.77 -18.70 4.02
C GLY A 30 7.15 -18.52 3.38
N GLU A 31 7.31 -17.54 2.49
CA GLU A 31 8.60 -17.13 1.90
C GLU A 31 9.47 -16.30 2.89
N GLY A 32 9.02 -16.10 4.13
CA GLY A 32 9.72 -15.37 5.18
C GLY A 32 9.54 -13.85 5.12
N TYR A 33 8.54 -13.35 4.38
CA TYR A 33 8.22 -11.93 4.36
C TYR A 33 7.30 -11.53 5.52
N GLU A 34 7.59 -10.38 6.09
CA GLU A 34 6.68 -9.61 6.91
C GLU A 34 6.02 -8.55 6.03
N VAL A 35 4.73 -8.72 5.77
CA VAL A 35 3.96 -7.82 4.90
C VAL A 35 3.48 -6.63 5.72
N LEU A 36 3.81 -5.42 5.27
CA LEU A 36 3.59 -4.18 5.99
C LEU A 36 2.85 -3.15 5.13
N VAL A 37 2.01 -2.35 5.77
CA VAL A 37 1.34 -1.19 5.15
C VAL A 37 1.37 0.01 6.10
N PRO A 38 1.44 1.24 5.58
CA PRO A 38 1.27 2.43 6.41
C PRO A 38 -0.18 2.53 6.91
N ARG A 39 -0.35 3.13 8.09
CA ARG A 39 -1.67 3.37 8.69
C ARG A 39 -2.63 4.16 7.77
N ALA A 40 -2.12 5.07 6.95
CA ALA A 40 -2.94 5.80 5.97
C ALA A 40 -3.62 4.87 4.95
N ILE A 41 -2.91 3.86 4.44
CA ILE A 41 -3.49 2.87 3.51
C ILE A 41 -4.62 2.08 4.18
N VAL A 42 -4.50 1.74 5.46
CA VAL A 42 -5.59 1.07 6.19
C VAL A 42 -6.85 1.94 6.22
N ARG A 43 -6.69 3.25 6.41
CA ARG A 43 -7.82 4.19 6.39
C ARG A 43 -8.47 4.26 5.00
N GLU A 44 -7.67 4.36 3.95
CA GLU A 44 -8.11 4.36 2.54
C GLU A 44 -8.85 3.05 2.18
N LEU A 45 -8.41 1.91 2.72
CA LEU A 45 -8.94 0.61 2.34
C LEU A 45 -10.13 0.14 3.18
N LEU A 46 -10.26 0.62 4.43
CA LEU A 46 -11.29 0.16 5.35
C LEU A 46 -12.35 1.22 5.64
N VAL A 47 -11.94 2.47 5.90
CA VAL A 47 -12.86 3.49 6.43
C VAL A 47 -13.65 4.16 5.31
N GLU A 48 -12.97 4.67 4.31
CA GLU A 48 -13.60 5.39 3.19
C GLU A 48 -14.51 4.48 2.34
N PRO A 49 -14.10 3.25 1.98
CA PRO A 49 -14.93 2.37 1.16
C PRO A 49 -16.16 1.86 1.93
N LYS A 50 -16.04 1.66 3.25
CA LYS A 50 -17.18 1.29 4.11
C LYS A 50 -18.23 2.39 4.11
N ARG A 51 -17.82 3.64 4.37
CA ARG A 51 -18.73 4.81 4.35
C ARG A 51 -19.42 4.96 2.99
N TYR A 52 -18.65 4.81 1.91
CA TYR A 52 -19.20 4.88 0.55
C TYR A 52 -20.22 3.76 0.29
N ALA A 53 -19.90 2.51 0.66
CA ALA A 53 -20.81 1.37 0.51
C ALA A 53 -22.11 1.55 1.30
N GLU A 54 -22.04 2.07 2.52
CA GLU A 54 -23.22 2.42 3.34
C GLU A 54 -24.10 3.46 2.64
N GLY A 55 -23.50 4.51 2.07
CA GLY A 55 -24.22 5.56 1.36
C GLY A 55 -24.92 5.12 0.06
N ILE A 56 -24.39 4.10 -0.62
CA ILE A 56 -24.98 3.60 -1.88
C ILE A 56 -25.84 2.34 -1.70
N LYS A 57 -25.94 1.78 -0.49
CA LYS A 57 -26.55 0.46 -0.24
C LYS A 57 -27.99 0.33 -0.75
N VAL A 58 -28.79 1.38 -0.63
CA VAL A 58 -30.20 1.38 -1.07
C VAL A 58 -30.29 1.39 -2.60
N LYS A 59 -29.47 2.21 -3.26
CA LYS A 59 -29.53 2.43 -4.72
C LYS A 59 -28.77 1.36 -5.51
N TYR A 60 -27.69 0.82 -4.94
CA TYR A 60 -26.78 -0.13 -5.59
C TYR A 60 -26.34 -1.24 -4.61
N PRO A 61 -27.27 -2.12 -4.19
CA PRO A 61 -27.03 -3.10 -3.12
C PRO A 61 -25.92 -4.10 -3.46
N GLU A 62 -25.84 -4.57 -4.71
CA GLU A 62 -24.80 -5.52 -5.14
C GLU A 62 -23.40 -4.88 -5.10
N LEU A 63 -23.28 -3.63 -5.54
CA LEU A 63 -22.00 -2.90 -5.52
C LEU A 63 -21.56 -2.63 -4.08
N ALA A 64 -22.48 -2.20 -3.22
CA ALA A 64 -22.23 -2.01 -1.80
C ALA A 64 -21.72 -3.32 -1.14
N SER A 65 -22.37 -4.45 -1.44
CA SER A 65 -21.97 -5.77 -0.94
C SER A 65 -20.55 -6.15 -1.38
N LYS A 66 -20.22 -5.99 -2.67
CA LYS A 66 -18.87 -6.25 -3.20
C LYS A 66 -17.79 -5.40 -2.52
N ILE A 67 -18.09 -4.12 -2.24
CA ILE A 67 -17.16 -3.24 -1.53
C ILE A 67 -16.98 -3.71 -0.08
N MET A 68 -18.07 -4.01 0.63
CA MET A 68 -18.02 -4.51 2.00
C MET A 68 -17.26 -5.84 2.12
N GLN A 69 -17.43 -6.75 1.16
CA GLN A 69 -16.64 -7.98 1.10
C GLN A 69 -15.14 -7.72 0.89
N SER A 70 -14.78 -6.72 0.08
CA SER A 70 -13.38 -6.32 -0.07
C SER A 70 -12.81 -5.74 1.23
N VAL A 71 -13.56 -4.86 1.91
CA VAL A 71 -13.19 -4.30 3.22
C VAL A 71 -13.00 -5.42 4.24
N GLY A 72 -13.95 -6.36 4.31
CA GLY A 72 -13.91 -7.51 5.23
C GLY A 72 -12.66 -8.37 5.05
N ARG A 73 -12.27 -8.66 3.80
CA ARG A 73 -11.07 -9.45 3.50
C ARG A 73 -9.77 -8.75 3.92
N VAL A 74 -9.65 -7.45 3.65
CA VAL A 74 -8.46 -6.69 4.09
C VAL A 74 -8.41 -6.61 5.61
N ASN A 75 -9.55 -6.34 6.27
CA ASN A 75 -9.62 -6.31 7.73
C ASN A 75 -9.28 -7.66 8.37
N GLY A 76 -9.80 -8.76 7.81
CA GLY A 76 -9.48 -10.12 8.25
C GLY A 76 -7.98 -10.43 8.16
N ALA A 77 -7.35 -10.08 7.03
CA ALA A 77 -5.90 -10.25 6.86
C ALA A 77 -5.07 -9.47 7.89
N ILE A 78 -5.51 -8.28 8.29
CA ILE A 78 -4.87 -7.51 9.37
C ILE A 78 -5.05 -8.21 10.72
N GLN A 79 -6.29 -8.62 11.05
CA GLN A 79 -6.60 -9.27 12.32
C GLN A 79 -5.88 -10.63 12.49
N GLN A 80 -5.67 -11.35 11.39
CA GLN A 80 -4.93 -12.61 11.36
C GLN A 80 -3.39 -12.42 11.37
N GLY A 81 -2.89 -11.19 11.39
CA GLY A 81 -1.46 -10.90 11.33
C GLY A 81 -0.82 -11.35 10.02
N LEU A 82 -1.58 -11.35 8.93
CA LEU A 82 -1.06 -11.49 7.56
C LEU A 82 -0.58 -10.15 7.00
N ILE A 83 -1.14 -9.03 7.49
CA ILE A 83 -0.70 -7.67 7.21
C ILE A 83 -0.38 -6.98 8.53
N GLY A 84 0.87 -6.55 8.70
CA GLY A 84 1.27 -5.63 9.76
C GLY A 84 0.97 -4.18 9.37
N VAL A 85 0.52 -3.39 10.34
CA VAL A 85 0.21 -1.97 10.15
C VAL A 85 1.25 -1.14 10.89
N GLU A 86 1.98 -0.33 10.14
CA GLU A 86 3.06 0.51 10.68
C GLU A 86 2.67 1.98 10.65
N THR A 87 3.11 2.71 11.68
CA THR A 87 2.93 4.15 11.76
C THR A 87 4.22 4.84 11.38
N VAL A 88 4.14 5.81 10.48
CA VAL A 88 5.27 6.65 10.08
C VAL A 88 5.58 7.65 11.18
N ASN A 89 6.85 7.82 11.53
CA ASN A 89 7.32 8.86 12.43
C ASN A 89 7.37 10.22 11.72
N TYR A 90 6.23 10.90 11.63
CA TYR A 90 6.16 12.18 10.93
C TYR A 90 7.08 13.26 11.50
N ARG A 91 7.40 13.21 12.81
CA ARG A 91 8.29 14.21 13.42
C ARG A 91 9.69 14.10 12.83
N GLU A 92 10.24 12.89 12.83
CA GLU A 92 11.58 12.58 12.32
C GLU A 92 11.68 12.74 10.80
N TYR A 93 10.66 12.28 10.05
CA TYR A 93 10.70 12.25 8.59
C TYR A 93 9.96 13.41 7.92
N SER A 94 9.54 14.44 8.65
CA SER A 94 8.75 15.60 8.14
C SER A 94 9.34 16.25 6.89
N LYS A 95 10.63 16.61 6.93
CA LYS A 95 11.32 17.24 5.79
C LYS A 95 11.35 16.35 4.54
N ILE A 96 11.55 15.05 4.74
CA ILE A 96 11.57 14.07 3.65
C ILE A 96 10.16 13.88 3.10
N MET A 97 9.15 13.79 3.98
CA MET A 97 7.73 13.72 3.62
C MET A 97 7.32 14.89 2.73
N ASP A 98 7.69 16.12 3.07
CA ASP A 98 7.36 17.30 2.29
C ASP A 98 8.04 17.28 0.91
N ASN A 99 9.30 16.84 0.85
CA ASN A 99 10.02 16.70 -0.42
C ASN A 99 9.40 15.61 -1.31
N VAL A 100 8.99 14.48 -0.73
CA VAL A 100 8.28 13.41 -1.44
C VAL A 100 6.95 13.92 -1.97
N ARG A 101 6.14 14.61 -1.16
CA ARG A 101 4.87 15.22 -1.57
C ARG A 101 5.05 16.20 -2.73
N LYS A 102 6.02 17.11 -2.64
CA LYS A 102 6.34 18.06 -3.73
C LYS A 102 6.73 17.34 -5.01
N ARG A 103 7.50 16.25 -4.90
CA ARG A 103 7.97 15.49 -6.07
C ARG A 103 6.85 14.69 -6.73
N LEU A 104 6.01 14.02 -5.94
CA LEU A 104 4.81 13.34 -6.43
C LEU A 104 3.90 14.33 -7.15
N SER A 105 3.62 15.49 -6.53
CA SER A 105 2.79 16.53 -7.15
C SER A 105 3.32 17.02 -8.50
N ARG A 106 4.66 17.07 -8.69
CA ARG A 106 5.27 17.43 -9.98
C ARG A 106 5.20 16.32 -11.02
N LEU A 107 5.27 15.06 -10.60
CA LEU A 107 5.12 13.90 -11.48
C LEU A 107 3.67 13.78 -11.96
N ASP A 108 2.71 14.03 -11.08
CA ASP A 108 1.28 13.91 -11.34
C ASP A 108 0.71 15.10 -12.13
N ALA A 109 1.40 16.25 -12.14
CA ALA A 109 1.05 17.41 -12.98
C ALA A 109 1.22 17.13 -14.50
N LYS A 110 1.81 16.00 -14.88
CA LYS A 110 1.88 15.56 -16.28
C LYS A 110 0.60 14.80 -16.63
N PRO A 111 -0.03 15.05 -17.80
CA PRO A 111 -1.31 14.42 -18.17
C PRO A 111 -1.27 12.88 -18.19
N GLU A 112 -0.08 12.30 -18.38
CA GLU A 112 0.18 10.85 -18.29
C GLU A 112 -0.01 10.22 -16.88
N HIS A 113 -0.11 11.02 -15.80
CA HIS A 113 -0.22 10.56 -14.40
C HIS A 113 -1.42 11.18 -13.67
N ALA A 114 -2.42 11.71 -14.39
CA ALA A 114 -3.59 12.40 -13.80
C ALA A 114 -4.47 11.51 -12.88
N VAL A 115 -4.17 10.22 -12.77
CA VAL A 115 -4.96 9.24 -12.03
C VAL A 115 -4.14 8.72 -10.86
N LYS A 116 -4.39 9.31 -9.69
CA LYS A 116 -3.90 8.98 -8.34
C LYS A 116 -2.50 9.48 -7.96
N LYS A 117 -2.49 10.24 -6.86
CA LYS A 117 -1.30 10.58 -6.08
C LYS A 117 -0.76 9.31 -5.44
N GLY A 118 0.49 8.93 -5.72
CA GLY A 118 1.16 7.90 -4.94
C GLY A 118 1.17 8.26 -3.46
N ASP A 119 0.99 7.28 -2.57
CA ASP A 119 0.96 7.57 -1.13
C ASP A 119 2.37 7.95 -0.63
N PRO A 120 2.61 9.22 -0.22
CA PRO A 120 3.91 9.63 0.30
C PRO A 120 4.28 8.87 1.58
N GLU A 121 3.31 8.41 2.37
CA GLU A 121 3.58 7.64 3.59
C GLU A 121 4.16 6.27 3.30
N LEU A 122 3.83 5.67 2.16
CA LEU A 122 4.45 4.42 1.73
C LEU A 122 5.95 4.60 1.53
N ILE A 123 6.37 5.68 0.87
CA ILE A 123 7.78 5.98 0.65
C ILE A 123 8.50 6.25 1.98
N ILE A 124 7.87 7.00 2.88
CA ILE A 124 8.48 7.28 4.19
C ILE A 124 8.57 6.01 5.03
N LEU A 125 7.56 5.14 5.01
CA LEU A 125 7.63 3.85 5.69
C LEU A 125 8.81 3.01 5.19
N VAL A 126 9.04 2.99 3.87
CA VAL A 126 10.18 2.28 3.29
C VAL A 126 11.52 2.83 3.80
N ILE A 127 11.65 4.16 3.86
CA ILE A 127 12.87 4.82 4.39
C ILE A 127 13.05 4.49 5.87
N GLN A 128 11.99 4.63 6.67
CA GLN A 128 12.00 4.35 8.11
C GLN A 128 12.39 2.89 8.39
N LEU A 129 11.84 1.93 7.65
CA LEU A 129 12.18 0.52 7.80
C LEU A 129 13.65 0.26 7.42
N TYR A 130 14.13 0.86 6.34
CA TYR A 130 15.55 0.76 5.97
C TYR A 130 16.44 1.36 7.06
N ASP A 131 16.10 2.52 7.60
CA ASP A 131 16.91 3.19 8.61
C ASP A 131 16.94 2.41 9.92
N LYS A 132 15.84 1.76 10.29
CA LYS A 132 15.71 0.89 11.47
C LYS A 132 16.47 -0.43 11.34
N PHE A 133 16.36 -1.10 10.20
CA PHE A 133 16.85 -2.47 10.05
C PHE A 133 18.16 -2.58 9.28
N LYS A 134 18.55 -1.55 8.53
CA LYS A 134 19.72 -1.53 7.62
C LYS A 134 19.70 -2.65 6.58
N GLU A 135 18.51 -3.18 6.28
CA GLU A 135 18.26 -4.22 5.29
C GLU A 135 17.48 -3.66 4.10
N LYS A 136 17.63 -4.30 2.94
CA LYS A 136 16.90 -3.92 1.73
C LYS A 136 15.39 -4.13 1.94
N ILE A 137 14.60 -3.09 1.65
CA ILE A 137 13.14 -3.15 1.79
C ILE A 137 12.51 -3.51 0.46
N PHE A 138 11.61 -4.50 0.47
CA PHE A 138 10.85 -4.90 -0.71
C PHE A 138 9.57 -4.10 -0.78
N VAL A 139 9.20 -3.64 -1.97
CA VAL A 139 7.97 -2.87 -2.19
C VAL A 139 7.15 -3.51 -3.30
N SER A 140 5.86 -3.73 -3.08
CA SER A 140 4.92 -4.13 -4.12
C SER A 140 3.94 -3.00 -4.41
N THR A 141 4.01 -2.44 -5.62
CA THR A 141 3.14 -1.36 -6.08
C THR A 141 2.87 -1.47 -7.58
N LYS A 142 1.73 -0.93 -8.02
CA LYS A 142 1.43 -0.68 -9.45
C LYS A 142 1.53 0.79 -9.83
N ASP A 143 1.82 1.67 -8.89
CA ASP A 143 1.88 3.10 -9.10
C ASP A 143 3.20 3.50 -9.77
N LYS A 144 3.10 4.05 -10.98
CA LYS A 144 4.26 4.46 -11.78
C LYS A 144 5.00 5.65 -11.16
N SER A 145 4.30 6.58 -10.51
CA SER A 145 4.89 7.72 -9.80
C SER A 145 5.67 7.23 -8.58
N LEU A 146 5.13 6.28 -7.80
CA LEU A 146 5.86 5.63 -6.69
C LEU A 146 7.11 4.92 -7.21
N ILE A 147 7.01 4.11 -8.26
CA ILE A 147 8.17 3.41 -8.84
C ILE A 147 9.27 4.39 -9.27
N LYS A 148 8.90 5.52 -9.90
CA LYS A 148 9.88 6.56 -10.30
C LYS A 148 10.63 7.13 -9.10
N ILE A 149 9.97 7.30 -7.95
CA ILE A 149 10.62 7.79 -6.74
C ILE A 149 11.48 6.69 -6.10
N LEU A 150 10.96 5.46 -5.98
CA LEU A 150 11.70 4.33 -5.40
C LEU A 150 12.98 4.01 -6.16
N LYS A 151 13.03 4.24 -7.48
CA LYS A 151 14.25 4.13 -8.30
C LYS A 151 15.41 4.99 -7.81
N LEU A 152 15.13 6.14 -7.20
CA LEU A 152 16.14 7.02 -6.62
C LEU A 152 16.80 6.39 -5.38
N PHE A 153 16.16 5.38 -4.80
CA PHE A 153 16.59 4.66 -3.62
C PHE A 153 16.94 3.19 -3.96
N SER A 154 17.33 2.89 -5.20
CA SER A 154 17.57 1.51 -5.69
C SER A 154 18.61 0.71 -4.90
N ARG A 155 19.56 1.38 -4.24
CA ARG A 155 20.53 0.74 -3.33
C ARG A 155 19.91 0.27 -2.01
N ARG A 156 18.75 0.81 -1.64
CA ARG A 156 18.05 0.61 -0.35
C ARG A 156 16.73 -0.15 -0.51
N VAL A 157 16.19 -0.19 -1.73
CA VAL A 157 14.86 -0.70 -2.04
C VAL A 157 14.90 -1.66 -3.21
N GLU A 158 14.21 -2.79 -3.08
CA GLU A 158 13.80 -3.61 -4.21
C GLU A 158 12.31 -3.41 -4.44
N TYR A 159 11.88 -3.24 -5.69
CA TYR A 159 10.45 -3.12 -5.98
C TYR A 159 10.04 -4.19 -6.97
N GLY A 160 8.97 -4.90 -6.62
CA GLY A 160 8.28 -5.84 -7.50
C GLY A 160 7.05 -5.16 -8.08
N ILE A 161 7.01 -5.01 -9.39
CA ILE A 161 5.75 -4.73 -10.07
C ILE A 161 4.95 -6.02 -10.02
N LEU A 162 3.73 -5.96 -9.49
CA LEU A 162 2.80 -7.09 -9.58
C LEU A 162 2.30 -7.15 -11.03
N ASN A 163 3.15 -7.68 -11.91
CA ASN A 163 2.76 -8.14 -13.22
C ASN A 163 1.71 -9.23 -12.95
N GLY A 164 0.50 -9.03 -13.46
CA GLY A 164 -0.48 -10.12 -13.43
C GLY A 164 0.03 -11.29 -14.28
N PRO A 165 -0.69 -12.42 -14.30
CA PRO A 165 -0.73 -13.17 -15.55
C PRO A 165 -1.08 -12.22 -16.70
#